data_AF-N9K9G3-F1
#
_entry.id   AF-N9K9G3-F1
#
_cell.length_a   1.000
_cell.length_b   1.000
_cell.length_c   1.000
_cell.angle_alpha   90.00
_cell.angle_beta   90.00
_cell.angle_gamma   90.00
#
_symmetry.space_group_name_H-M   'P 1'
#
loop_
_entity.id
_entity.type
_entity.pdbx_description
1 polymer ?
#
loop_
_entity_poly.entity_id
_entity_poly.type
_entity_poly.pdbx_seq_one_letter_code
_entity_poly.pdbx_strand_id
1 'polypeptide(L)'
;MAKVCYCADDFAMNSEISDAILLLIKTGALHATSCMTQAEQWPIAAKQLKPISNNVDIGLHLNFTHRFSSATPTFSLPILMFKAWSRQLDSKLIQQSIEQQWNAFVEAMGKQPDFIDGHQHIHQFPIIRDVLISFLKQQNFQGWIRNLQHPITAPHYLIKTRLLSALGASTLATICQQQKIRQNRYFAGIYNFESNNYPHLNQQWLQQAQDNLLIMCHPATQAIDQHDPISAARVQEFHYLNSAQFHSDCQRYHITLSPMDTLL
;
A
#
# COMPACT_ATOMS: atom_id res chain seq x y z
N MET A 1 -2.36 5.64 24.00
CA MET A 1 -1.37 5.12 23.05
C MET A 1 -1.96 5.28 21.67
N ALA A 2 -1.24 5.87 20.72
CA ALA A 2 -1.75 6.02 19.36
C ALA A 2 -1.76 4.65 18.66
N LYS A 3 -2.86 4.32 18.00
CA LYS A 3 -2.97 3.06 17.25
C LYS A 3 -2.51 3.24 15.80
N VAL A 4 -1.50 2.46 15.42
CA VAL A 4 -0.79 2.59 14.13
C VAL A 4 -0.76 1.24 13.42
N CYS A 5 -1.07 1.25 12.13
CA CYS A 5 -0.87 0.09 11.26
C CYS A 5 0.30 0.35 10.32
N TYR A 6 1.30 -0.54 10.33
CA TYR A 6 2.29 -0.59 9.25
C TYR A 6 1.79 -1.49 8.13
N CYS A 7 1.83 -0.96 6.90
CA CYS A 7 1.46 -1.68 5.70
C CYS A 7 2.64 -1.76 4.75
N ALA A 8 3.05 -2.98 4.40
CA ALA A 8 4.05 -3.20 3.38
C ALA A 8 3.41 -3.38 2.00
N ASP A 9 3.86 -2.56 1.05
CA ASP A 9 3.41 -2.59 -0.33
C ASP A 9 4.26 -3.60 -1.15
N ASP A 10 3.82 -3.89 -2.37
CA ASP A 10 4.53 -4.74 -3.36
C ASP A 10 4.67 -6.24 -3.01
N PHE A 11 3.83 -6.81 -2.13
CA PHE A 11 3.90 -8.25 -1.84
C PHE A 11 3.71 -9.10 -3.11
N ALA A 12 4.48 -10.18 -3.24
CA ALA A 12 4.59 -11.06 -4.41
C ALA A 12 5.28 -10.45 -5.65
N MET A 13 5.74 -9.19 -5.61
CA MET A 13 6.52 -8.61 -6.70
C MET A 13 7.83 -9.38 -6.96
N ASN A 14 8.47 -9.87 -5.89
CA ASN A 14 9.58 -10.82 -5.91
C ASN A 14 9.71 -11.53 -4.55
N SER A 15 10.64 -12.48 -4.47
CA SER A 15 10.92 -13.30 -3.29
C SER A 15 11.43 -12.48 -2.12
N GLU A 16 12.37 -11.57 -2.37
CA GLU A 16 13.05 -10.77 -1.34
C GLU A 16 12.08 -9.86 -0.59
N ILE A 17 11.13 -9.26 -1.31
CA ILE A 17 10.04 -8.48 -0.73
C ILE A 17 9.10 -9.40 0.06
N SER A 18 8.68 -10.51 -0.55
CA SER A 18 7.71 -11.43 0.07
C SER A 18 8.26 -12.03 1.38
N ASP A 19 9.53 -12.46 1.38
CA ASP A 19 10.22 -13.01 2.54
C ASP A 19 10.36 -11.99 3.67
N ALA A 20 10.71 -10.75 3.32
CA ALA A 20 10.81 -9.66 4.29
C ALA A 20 9.46 -9.37 4.95
N ILE A 21 8.40 -9.26 4.15
CA ILE A 21 7.05 -8.98 4.64
C ILE A 21 6.55 -10.12 5.53
N LEU A 22 6.71 -11.38 5.11
CA LEU A 22 6.30 -12.54 5.91
C LEU A 22 7.03 -12.59 7.25
N LEU A 23 8.34 -12.31 7.25
CA LEU A 23 9.12 -12.24 8.48
C LEU A 23 8.63 -11.11 9.40
N LEU A 24 8.41 -9.92 8.86
CA LEU A 24 7.99 -8.77 9.66
C LEU A 24 6.54 -8.89 10.16
N ILE A 25 5.66 -9.60 9.45
CA ILE A 25 4.35 -10.00 9.99
C ILE A 25 4.55 -10.98 11.15
N LYS A 26 5.40 -11.99 10.98
CA LYS A 26 5.68 -13.00 12.01
C LYS A 26 6.28 -12.39 13.29
N THR A 27 7.10 -11.35 13.18
CA THR A 27 7.67 -10.64 14.34
C THR A 27 6.72 -9.58 14.93
N GLY A 28 5.54 -9.37 14.33
CA GLY A 28 4.57 -8.40 14.79
C GLY A 28 4.95 -6.95 14.50
N ALA A 29 5.85 -6.71 13.53
CA ALA A 29 6.17 -5.36 13.07
C ALA A 29 5.14 -4.84 12.05
N LEU A 30 4.67 -5.71 11.15
CA LEU A 30 3.66 -5.39 10.14
C LEU A 30 2.30 -5.97 10.52
N HIS A 31 1.25 -5.21 10.19
CA HIS A 31 -0.14 -5.61 10.43
C HIS A 31 -1.03 -5.50 9.19
N ALA A 32 -0.44 -5.08 8.07
CA ALA A 32 -1.08 -5.10 6.77
C ALA A 32 -0.03 -5.33 5.67
N THR A 33 -0.48 -5.89 4.54
CA THR A 33 0.30 -5.90 3.30
C THR A 33 -0.62 -5.90 2.08
N SER A 34 -0.19 -5.26 0.99
CA SER A 34 -0.94 -5.23 -0.27
C SER A 34 -0.23 -6.01 -1.37
N CYS A 35 -1.01 -6.82 -2.11
CA CYS A 35 -0.49 -7.86 -3.00
C CYS A 35 -0.58 -7.47 -4.47
N MET A 36 0.51 -7.70 -5.21
CA MET A 36 0.63 -7.55 -6.65
C MET A 36 0.15 -8.82 -7.37
N THR A 37 -1.16 -8.97 -7.55
CA THR A 37 -1.76 -10.25 -7.97
C THR A 37 -1.50 -10.66 -9.43
N GLN A 38 -0.95 -9.75 -10.23
CA GLN A 38 -0.50 -10.03 -11.59
C GLN A 38 0.91 -10.64 -11.65
N ALA A 39 1.64 -10.67 -10.53
CA ALA A 39 2.96 -11.25 -10.47
C ALA A 39 2.91 -12.76 -10.67
N GLU A 40 3.89 -13.32 -11.38
CA GLU A 40 4.01 -14.77 -11.59
C GLU A 40 4.11 -15.54 -10.26
N GLN A 41 4.72 -14.93 -9.25
CA GLN A 41 4.89 -15.53 -7.92
C GLN A 41 3.63 -15.49 -7.05
N TRP A 42 2.59 -14.73 -7.44
CA TRP A 42 1.39 -14.54 -6.62
C TRP A 42 0.74 -15.85 -6.13
N PRO A 43 0.54 -16.89 -6.97
CA PRO A 43 -0.06 -18.16 -6.50
C PRO A 43 0.75 -18.87 -5.42
N ILE A 44 2.08 -18.70 -5.41
CA ILE A 44 2.96 -19.27 -4.39
C ILE A 44 2.92 -18.41 -3.12
N ALA A 45 3.08 -17.10 -3.27
CA ALA A 45 3.10 -16.14 -2.17
C ALA A 45 1.76 -16.11 -1.40
N ALA A 46 0.63 -16.20 -2.12
CA ALA A 46 -0.70 -16.29 -1.51
C ALA A 46 -0.88 -17.51 -0.61
N LYS A 47 -0.28 -18.67 -0.96
CA LYS A 47 -0.31 -19.87 -0.10
C LYS A 47 0.40 -19.65 1.23
N GLN A 48 1.43 -18.80 1.25
CA GLN A 48 2.16 -18.43 2.47
C GLN A 48 1.38 -17.39 3.31
N LEU A 49 0.63 -16.49 2.67
CA LEU A 49 -0.20 -15.49 3.38
C LEU A 49 -1.49 -16.07 3.96
N LYS A 50 -2.14 -17.04 3.30
CA LYS A 50 -3.42 -17.61 3.74
C LYS A 50 -3.46 -17.97 5.24
N PRO A 51 -2.50 -18.73 5.79
CA PRO A 51 -2.56 -19.18 7.18
C PRO A 51 -2.48 -18.04 8.20
N ILE A 52 -1.94 -16.88 7.82
CA ILE A 52 -1.76 -15.72 8.72
C ILE A 52 -2.78 -14.59 8.47
N SER A 53 -3.62 -14.72 7.44
CA SER A 53 -4.57 -13.69 6.98
C SER A 53 -5.73 -13.35 7.94
N ASN A 54 -5.80 -13.99 9.10
CA ASN A 54 -6.75 -13.65 10.17
C ASN A 54 -6.20 -12.62 11.16
N ASN A 55 -4.88 -12.40 11.17
CA ASN A 55 -4.21 -11.54 12.15
C ASN A 55 -3.66 -10.25 11.54
N VAL A 56 -3.76 -10.11 10.22
CA VAL A 56 -3.26 -8.97 9.45
C VAL A 56 -4.21 -8.67 8.30
N ASP A 57 -4.26 -7.41 7.88
CA ASP A 57 -5.05 -7.01 6.72
C ASP A 57 -4.29 -7.37 5.44
N ILE A 58 -4.91 -8.13 4.54
CA ILE A 58 -4.34 -8.50 3.24
C ILE A 58 -5.11 -7.79 2.13
N GLY A 59 -4.45 -6.86 1.46
CA GLY A 59 -5.06 -5.99 0.46
C GLY A 59 -4.68 -6.33 -0.98
N LEU A 60 -5.46 -5.80 -1.92
CA LEU A 60 -5.10 -5.78 -3.33
C LEU A 60 -4.34 -4.50 -3.67
N HIS A 61 -3.10 -4.65 -4.16
CA HIS A 61 -2.28 -3.54 -4.65
C HIS A 61 -2.53 -3.31 -6.14
N LEU A 62 -3.44 -2.40 -6.46
CA LEU A 62 -3.80 -2.15 -7.87
C LEU A 62 -2.60 -1.65 -8.67
N ASN A 63 -2.34 -2.31 -9.78
CA ASN A 63 -1.20 -2.04 -10.62
C ASN A 63 -1.60 -1.68 -12.05
N PHE A 64 -1.00 -0.60 -12.55
CA PHE A 64 -1.04 -0.18 -13.96
C PHE A 64 0.31 0.35 -14.43
N THR A 65 1.36 0.24 -13.62
CA THR A 65 2.65 0.91 -13.87
C THR A 65 3.87 0.00 -13.73
N HIS A 66 3.72 -1.15 -13.09
CA HIS A 66 4.70 -2.22 -13.10
C HIS A 66 4.30 -3.30 -14.11
N ARG A 67 5.26 -3.79 -14.91
CA ARG A 67 4.99 -4.75 -15.97
C ARG A 67 5.35 -6.18 -15.54
N PHE A 68 4.35 -7.00 -15.27
CA PHE A 68 4.54 -8.45 -15.03
C PHE A 68 4.41 -9.29 -16.29
N SER A 69 3.57 -8.87 -17.24
CA SER A 69 3.33 -9.58 -18.49
C SER A 69 3.09 -8.60 -19.65
N SER A 70 3.25 -9.07 -20.88
CA SER A 70 2.84 -8.31 -22.07
C SER A 70 1.32 -8.24 -22.24
N ALA A 71 0.58 -9.15 -21.60
CA ALA A 71 -0.88 -9.24 -21.70
C ALA A 71 -1.63 -8.29 -20.75
N THR A 72 -0.95 -7.73 -19.75
CA THR A 72 -1.54 -6.83 -18.74
C THR A 72 -1.33 -5.36 -19.12
N PRO A 73 -2.36 -4.51 -19.06
CA PRO A 73 -2.22 -3.10 -19.39
C PRO A 73 -1.25 -2.42 -18.41
N THR A 74 -0.17 -1.87 -18.96
CA THR A 74 0.86 -1.16 -18.19
C THR A 74 1.21 0.15 -18.89
N PHE A 75 1.37 1.21 -18.11
CA PHE A 75 1.70 2.55 -18.55
C PHE A 75 2.90 3.06 -17.76
N SER A 76 3.73 3.93 -18.33
CA SER A 76 4.60 4.73 -17.47
C SER A 76 3.75 5.67 -16.60
N LEU A 77 4.19 5.97 -15.38
CA LEU A 77 3.45 6.85 -14.47
C LEU A 77 3.09 8.22 -15.11
N PRO A 78 3.99 8.90 -15.84
CA PRO A 78 3.65 10.16 -16.52
C PRO A 78 2.55 10.00 -17.58
N ILE A 79 2.57 8.91 -18.36
CA ILE A 79 1.54 8.64 -19.37
C ILE A 79 0.19 8.33 -18.72
N LEU A 80 0.19 7.52 -17.65
CA LEU A 80 -1.01 7.18 -16.90
C LEU A 80 -1.65 8.44 -16.31
N MET A 81 -0.83 9.28 -15.67
CA MET A 81 -1.26 10.57 -15.13
C MET A 81 -1.81 11.47 -16.25
N PHE A 82 -1.10 11.63 -17.37
CA PHE A 82 -1.62 12.45 -18.47
C PHE A 82 -2.98 11.95 -18.97
N LYS A 83 -3.11 10.64 -19.22
CA LYS A 83 -4.36 10.04 -19.72
C LYS A 83 -5.50 10.13 -18.70
N ALA A 84 -5.24 9.91 -17.42
CA ALA A 84 -6.27 9.97 -16.39
C ALA A 84 -6.87 11.39 -16.31
N TRP A 85 -6.03 12.42 -16.20
CA TRP A 85 -6.50 13.80 -16.03
C TRP A 85 -7.04 14.42 -17.31
N SER A 86 -6.54 14.03 -18.49
CA SER A 86 -7.12 14.39 -19.78
C SER A 86 -8.37 13.58 -20.15
N ARG A 87 -8.78 12.64 -19.28
CA ARG A 87 -9.90 11.72 -19.47
C ARG A 87 -9.79 10.84 -20.73
N GLN A 88 -8.55 10.47 -21.09
CA GLN A 88 -8.21 9.62 -22.23
C GLN A 88 -7.87 8.17 -21.84
N LEU A 89 -8.11 7.78 -20.58
CA LEU A 89 -8.05 6.37 -20.20
C LEU A 89 -9.30 5.63 -20.68
N ASP A 90 -9.10 4.47 -21.31
CA ASP A 90 -10.20 3.59 -21.66
C ASP A 90 -10.76 2.93 -20.40
N SER A 91 -11.91 3.42 -19.94
CA SER A 91 -12.60 2.88 -18.76
C SER A 91 -12.90 1.38 -18.84
N LYS A 92 -13.14 0.81 -20.03
CA LYS A 92 -13.41 -0.63 -20.18
C LYS A 92 -12.14 -1.44 -19.95
N LEU A 93 -11.02 -0.99 -20.48
CA LEU A 93 -9.72 -1.62 -20.25
C LEU A 93 -9.31 -1.55 -18.77
N ILE A 94 -9.54 -0.40 -18.12
CA ILE A 94 -9.30 -0.25 -16.68
C ILE A 94 -10.19 -1.21 -15.88
N GLN A 95 -11.48 -1.29 -16.21
CA GLN A 95 -12.42 -2.20 -15.55
C GLN A 95 -12.00 -3.66 -15.70
N GLN A 96 -11.70 -4.11 -16.92
CA GLN A 96 -11.24 -5.48 -17.19
C GLN A 96 -9.97 -5.82 -16.41
N SER A 97 -9.04 -4.88 -16.29
CA SER A 97 -7.81 -5.11 -15.52
C SER A 97 -8.06 -5.16 -14.01
N ILE A 98 -8.94 -4.32 -13.47
CA ILE A 98 -9.35 -4.39 -12.05
C ILE A 98 -10.03 -5.72 -11.77
N GLU A 99 -10.94 -6.17 -12.64
CA GLU A 99 -11.61 -7.46 -12.54
C GLU A 99 -10.61 -8.62 -12.55
N GLN A 100 -9.62 -8.61 -13.45
CA GLN A 100 -8.56 -9.62 -13.49
C GLN A 100 -7.73 -9.64 -12.19
N GLN A 101 -7.29 -8.48 -11.72
CA GLN A 101 -6.50 -8.34 -10.49
C GLN A 101 -7.26 -8.82 -9.25
N TRP A 102 -8.54 -8.45 -9.17
CA TRP A 102 -9.44 -8.88 -8.12
C TRP A 102 -9.71 -10.39 -8.16
N ASN A 103 -10.02 -10.94 -9.33
CA ASN A 103 -10.30 -12.36 -9.49
C ASN A 103 -9.07 -13.21 -9.14
N ALA A 104 -7.87 -12.79 -9.57
CA ALA A 104 -6.63 -13.43 -9.17
C ALA A 104 -6.42 -13.37 -7.64
N PHE A 105 -6.80 -12.28 -6.98
CA PHE A 105 -6.79 -12.19 -5.52
C PHE A 105 -7.73 -13.23 -4.90
N VAL A 106 -9.00 -13.20 -5.29
CA VAL A 106 -10.07 -14.03 -4.69
C VAL A 106 -9.82 -15.52 -4.94
N GLU A 107 -9.41 -15.90 -6.14
CA GLU A 107 -9.04 -17.28 -6.47
C GLU A 107 -7.88 -17.75 -5.58
N ALA A 108 -6.83 -16.93 -5.47
CA ALA A 108 -5.65 -17.30 -4.72
C ALA A 108 -5.85 -17.27 -3.21
N MET A 109 -6.67 -16.37 -2.64
CA MET A 109 -6.89 -16.19 -1.20
C MET A 109 -8.15 -16.86 -0.67
N GLY A 110 -9.16 -17.11 -1.50
CA GLY A 110 -10.46 -17.66 -1.12
C GLY A 110 -11.40 -16.66 -0.41
N LYS A 111 -11.00 -15.38 -0.31
CA LYS A 111 -11.79 -14.28 0.25
C LYS A 111 -11.56 -13.00 -0.55
N GLN A 112 -12.46 -12.02 -0.39
CA GLN A 112 -12.21 -10.65 -0.87
C GLN A 112 -10.99 -10.05 -0.14
N PRO A 113 -10.28 -9.08 -0.74
CA PRO A 113 -9.23 -8.36 -0.03
C PRO A 113 -9.81 -7.60 1.18
N ASP A 114 -9.02 -7.44 2.23
CA ASP A 114 -9.41 -6.67 3.41
C ASP A 114 -9.33 -5.16 3.11
N PHE A 115 -8.48 -4.77 2.15
CA PHE A 115 -8.37 -3.39 1.67
C PHE A 115 -7.88 -3.25 0.23
N ILE A 116 -8.05 -2.05 -0.34
CA ILE A 116 -7.52 -1.68 -1.65
C ILE A 116 -6.61 -0.46 -1.53
N ASP A 117 -5.47 -0.52 -2.21
CA ASP A 117 -4.62 0.61 -2.54
C ASP A 117 -4.10 0.47 -3.98
N GLY A 118 -3.08 1.25 -4.34
CA GLY A 118 -2.50 1.17 -5.68
C GLY A 118 -1.01 1.40 -5.67
N HIS A 119 -0.30 0.68 -6.53
CA HIS A 119 1.11 0.88 -6.80
C HIS A 119 1.32 2.30 -7.32
N GLN A 120 2.23 3.04 -6.71
CA GLN A 120 2.41 4.49 -6.94
C GLN A 120 1.15 5.32 -6.69
N HIS A 121 0.23 4.80 -5.86
CA HIS A 121 -1.04 5.44 -5.47
C HIS A 121 -1.94 5.78 -6.66
N ILE A 122 -1.98 4.92 -7.69
CA ILE A 122 -2.80 5.16 -8.88
C ILE A 122 -4.31 5.02 -8.63
N HIS A 123 -4.72 4.44 -7.51
CA HIS A 123 -6.13 4.17 -7.17
C HIS A 123 -6.95 5.44 -6.94
N GLN A 124 -6.30 6.56 -6.67
CA GLN A 124 -6.93 7.89 -6.54
C GLN A 124 -7.07 8.64 -7.87
N PHE A 125 -6.45 8.16 -8.96
CA PHE A 125 -6.47 8.87 -10.25
C PHE A 125 -7.89 8.90 -10.84
N PRO A 126 -8.30 9.97 -11.53
CA PRO A 126 -9.59 10.02 -12.21
C PRO A 126 -9.73 8.88 -13.24
N ILE A 127 -10.97 8.47 -13.54
CA ILE A 127 -11.30 7.25 -14.29
C ILE A 127 -10.95 5.97 -13.51
N ILE A 128 -9.71 5.78 -13.05
CA ILE A 128 -9.32 4.59 -12.25
C ILE A 128 -10.15 4.51 -10.99
N ARG A 129 -10.17 5.59 -10.19
CA ARG A 129 -10.99 5.70 -8.99
C ARG A 129 -12.47 5.47 -9.27
N ASP A 130 -13.01 6.09 -10.33
CA ASP A 130 -14.44 6.07 -10.60
C ASP A 130 -14.91 4.65 -11.02
N VAL A 131 -14.09 3.97 -11.84
CA VAL A 131 -14.27 2.56 -12.20
C VAL A 131 -14.12 1.66 -10.97
N LEU A 132 -13.07 1.88 -10.16
CA LEU A 132 -12.82 1.11 -8.94
C LEU A 132 -14.01 1.17 -7.98
N ILE A 133 -14.50 2.38 -7.66
CA ILE A 133 -15.63 2.54 -6.73
C ILE A 133 -16.90 1.86 -7.27
N SER A 134 -17.15 1.99 -8.58
CA SER A 134 -18.29 1.32 -9.22
C SER A 134 -18.18 -0.20 -9.13
N PHE A 135 -16.98 -0.74 -9.38
CA PHE A 135 -16.68 -2.16 -9.27
C PHE A 135 -16.84 -2.67 -7.83
N LEU A 136 -16.25 -1.99 -6.84
CA LEU A 136 -16.34 -2.38 -5.42
C LEU A 136 -17.78 -2.40 -4.90
N LYS A 137 -18.61 -1.47 -5.38
CA LYS A 137 -20.04 -1.47 -5.08
C LYS A 137 -20.74 -2.71 -5.64
N GLN A 138 -20.41 -3.14 -6.87
CA GLN A 138 -20.96 -4.36 -7.46
C GLN A 138 -20.51 -5.63 -6.70
N GLN A 139 -19.30 -5.61 -6.16
CA GLN A 139 -18.76 -6.72 -5.35
C GLN A 139 -19.25 -6.73 -3.89
N ASN A 140 -20.10 -5.77 -3.49
CA ASN A 140 -20.52 -5.56 -2.10
C ASN A 140 -19.32 -5.49 -1.13
N PHE A 141 -18.25 -4.82 -1.53
CA PHE A 141 -17.01 -4.73 -0.78
C PHE A 141 -17.21 -4.19 0.64
N GLN A 142 -16.67 -4.89 1.65
CA GLN A 142 -16.78 -4.51 3.07
C GLN A 142 -15.45 -4.04 3.69
N GLY A 143 -14.36 -4.08 2.91
CA GLY A 143 -13.05 -3.66 3.36
C GLY A 143 -12.86 -2.14 3.41
N TRP A 144 -11.61 -1.71 3.45
CA TRP A 144 -11.24 -0.30 3.46
C TRP A 144 -10.40 0.11 2.24
N ILE A 145 -10.29 1.43 1.98
CA ILE A 145 -9.45 1.96 0.90
C ILE A 145 -8.41 2.92 1.49
N ARG A 146 -7.14 2.78 1.06
CA ARG A 146 -6.06 3.67 1.49
C ARG A 146 -6.36 5.13 1.13
N ASN A 147 -6.30 6.00 2.13
CA ASN A 147 -6.48 7.45 2.03
C ASN A 147 -5.16 8.17 2.30
N LEU A 148 -4.82 9.12 1.42
CA LEU A 148 -3.61 9.95 1.48
C LEU A 148 -3.93 11.43 1.79
N GLN A 149 -5.18 11.76 2.15
CA GLN A 149 -5.64 13.14 2.31
C GLN A 149 -4.96 13.89 3.46
N HIS A 150 -4.62 13.20 4.56
CA HIS A 150 -3.99 13.80 5.74
C HIS A 150 -2.62 13.18 6.01
N PRO A 151 -1.60 13.57 5.24
CA PRO A 151 -0.28 13.00 5.41
C PRO A 151 0.46 13.60 6.62
N ILE A 152 1.09 12.74 7.40
CA ILE A 152 2.10 13.12 8.39
C ILE A 152 3.42 13.22 7.65
N THR A 153 3.98 14.43 7.62
CA THR A 153 5.16 14.70 6.80
C THR A 153 6.37 14.96 7.68
N ALA A 154 7.50 14.37 7.33
CA ALA A 154 8.79 14.85 7.81
C ALA A 154 9.09 16.22 7.15
N PRO A 155 9.60 17.23 7.88
CA PRO A 155 9.76 18.60 7.38
C PRO A 155 10.45 18.72 6.00
N HIS A 156 11.38 17.83 5.70
CA HIS A 156 12.15 17.83 4.44
C HIS A 156 11.38 17.30 3.22
N TYR A 157 10.23 16.62 3.39
CA TYR A 157 9.50 15.97 2.29
C TYR A 157 8.09 16.53 2.05
N LEU A 158 7.83 17.75 2.53
CA LEU A 158 6.52 18.43 2.42
C LEU A 158 6.01 18.54 0.98
N ILE A 159 6.89 18.80 0.01
CA ILE A 159 6.49 19.03 -1.39
C ILE A 159 6.01 17.73 -2.06
N LYS A 160 6.80 16.65 -1.99
CA LYS A 160 6.45 15.34 -2.57
C LYS A 160 5.17 14.78 -1.96
N THR A 161 5.04 14.94 -0.64
CA THR A 161 3.88 14.49 0.12
C THR A 161 2.61 15.24 -0.27
N ARG A 162 2.68 16.58 -0.39
CA ARG A 162 1.54 17.39 -0.85
C ARG A 162 1.16 17.09 -2.30
N LEU A 163 2.14 16.84 -3.17
CA LEU A 163 1.88 16.47 -4.56
C LEU A 163 1.08 15.17 -4.64
N LEU A 164 1.45 14.14 -3.86
CA LEU A 164 0.70 12.88 -3.81
C LEU A 164 -0.73 13.06 -3.29
N SER A 165 -0.95 13.86 -2.25
CA SER A 165 -2.32 14.16 -1.78
C SER A 165 -3.13 14.98 -2.80
N ALA A 166 -2.47 15.81 -3.61
CA ALA A 166 -3.11 16.58 -4.68
C ALA A 166 -3.51 15.70 -5.89
N LEU A 167 -3.05 14.45 -5.96
CA LEU A 167 -3.39 13.51 -7.05
C LEU A 167 -4.77 12.83 -6.88
N GLY A 168 -5.72 13.50 -6.23
CA GLY A 168 -7.12 13.05 -6.12
C GLY A 168 -7.52 12.43 -4.79
N ALA A 169 -6.67 12.48 -3.76
CA ALA A 169 -6.95 11.92 -2.44
C ALA A 169 -8.24 12.48 -1.82
N SER A 170 -8.46 13.80 -1.92
CA SER A 170 -9.67 14.46 -1.37
C SER A 170 -10.95 14.03 -2.10
N THR A 171 -10.90 13.88 -3.42
CA THR A 171 -12.03 13.37 -4.20
C THR A 171 -12.34 11.92 -3.85
N LEU A 172 -11.32 11.07 -3.74
CA LEU A 172 -11.50 9.69 -3.28
C LEU A 172 -12.10 9.63 -1.87
N ALA A 173 -11.60 10.44 -0.94
CA ALA A 173 -12.11 10.49 0.42
C ALA A 173 -13.59 10.91 0.48
N THR A 174 -13.97 11.93 -0.30
CA THR A 174 -15.37 12.38 -0.41
C THR A 174 -16.27 11.28 -0.94
N ILE A 175 -15.84 10.57 -1.99
CA ILE A 175 -16.61 9.46 -2.58
C ILE A 175 -16.74 8.30 -1.58
N CYS A 176 -15.65 7.92 -0.90
CA CYS A 176 -15.67 6.85 0.10
C CYS A 176 -16.60 7.20 1.26
N GLN A 177 -16.57 8.44 1.75
CA GLN A 177 -17.49 8.91 2.78
C GLN A 177 -18.95 8.80 2.33
N GLN A 178 -19.28 9.21 1.11
CA GLN A 178 -20.64 9.13 0.56
C GLN A 178 -21.12 7.68 0.38
N GLN A 179 -20.23 6.78 -0.02
CA GLN A 179 -20.52 5.36 -0.20
C GLN A 179 -20.33 4.53 1.09
N LYS A 180 -19.97 5.17 2.21
CA LYS A 180 -19.66 4.51 3.50
C LYS A 180 -18.55 3.45 3.41
N ILE A 181 -17.57 3.66 2.54
CA ILE A 181 -16.37 2.82 2.46
C ILE A 181 -15.37 3.32 3.50
N ARG A 182 -14.86 2.41 4.33
CA ARG A 182 -13.92 2.71 5.41
C ARG A 182 -12.55 3.13 4.86
N GLN A 183 -11.84 4.00 5.57
CA GLN A 183 -10.50 4.49 5.19
C GLN A 183 -9.67 4.86 6.41
N ASN A 184 -8.34 4.71 6.32
CA ASN A 184 -7.43 5.28 7.32
C ASN A 184 -7.60 6.82 7.40
N ARG A 185 -7.32 7.40 8.56
CA ARG A 185 -7.44 8.85 8.77
C ARG A 185 -6.16 9.57 8.40
N TYR A 186 -5.04 9.07 8.89
CA TYR A 186 -3.72 9.66 8.66
C TYR A 186 -2.85 8.70 7.86
N PHE A 187 -1.90 9.26 7.11
CA PHE A 187 -0.99 8.49 6.27
C PHE A 187 0.46 8.95 6.46
N ALA A 188 1.41 8.02 6.55
CA ALA A 188 2.84 8.32 6.56
C ALA A 188 3.61 7.29 5.72
N GLY A 189 4.94 7.39 5.69
CA GLY A 189 5.78 6.52 4.85
C GLY A 189 6.22 7.15 3.52
N ILE A 190 5.84 8.40 3.25
CA ILE A 190 6.25 9.10 2.02
C ILE A 190 7.61 9.78 2.23
N TYR A 191 8.59 9.41 1.43
CA TYR A 191 9.92 10.05 1.38
C TYR A 191 10.58 9.86 -0.01
N ASN A 192 11.84 10.31 -0.16
CA ASN A 192 12.56 10.24 -1.44
C ASN A 192 13.28 8.91 -1.71
N PHE A 193 13.31 7.96 -0.76
CA PHE A 193 14.04 6.69 -0.88
C PHE A 193 15.57 6.82 -1.01
N GLU A 194 16.13 8.01 -0.70
CA GLU A 194 17.58 8.26 -0.74
C GLU A 194 18.19 8.39 0.68
N SER A 195 17.34 8.44 1.72
CA SER A 195 17.80 8.68 3.09
C SER A 195 18.46 7.44 3.68
N ASN A 196 19.76 7.52 3.97
CA ASN A 196 20.49 6.52 4.76
C ASN A 196 20.05 6.43 6.23
N ASN A 197 19.02 7.18 6.64
CA ASN A 197 18.54 7.21 8.02
C ASN A 197 17.01 7.03 8.09
N TYR A 198 16.52 5.92 7.53
CA TYR A 198 15.14 5.48 7.69
C TYR A 198 14.67 5.46 9.17
N PRO A 199 15.49 5.02 10.17
CA PRO A 199 15.10 5.07 11.57
C PRO A 199 14.67 6.48 12.03
N HIS A 200 15.48 7.49 11.72
CA HIS A 200 15.17 8.88 12.11
C HIS A 200 13.87 9.39 11.46
N LEU A 201 13.65 9.08 10.18
CA LEU A 201 12.41 9.44 9.49
C LEU A 201 11.20 8.76 10.12
N ASN A 202 11.34 7.49 10.46
CA ASN A 202 10.29 6.72 11.10
C ASN A 202 9.94 7.28 12.49
N GLN A 203 10.94 7.62 13.30
CA GLN A 203 10.74 8.30 14.60
C GLN A 203 9.97 9.62 14.46
N GLN A 204 10.19 10.39 13.39
CA GLN A 204 9.43 11.62 13.14
C GLN A 204 7.95 11.35 12.84
N TRP A 205 7.62 10.24 12.19
CA TRP A 205 6.23 9.81 11.99
C TRP A 205 5.60 9.32 13.29
N LEU A 206 6.33 8.51 14.07
CA LEU A 206 5.85 7.99 15.36
C LEU A 206 5.61 9.11 16.37
N GLN A 207 6.48 10.13 16.41
CA GLN A 207 6.30 11.29 17.29
C GLN A 207 5.02 12.08 17.00
N GLN A 208 4.55 12.07 15.76
CA GLN A 208 3.34 12.76 15.30
C GLN A 208 2.13 11.81 15.21
N ALA A 209 2.28 10.56 15.63
CA ALA A 209 1.27 9.54 15.43
C ALA A 209 -0.03 9.88 16.13
N GLN A 210 -1.12 9.58 15.45
CA GLN A 210 -2.48 9.68 15.95
C GLN A 210 -3.20 8.37 15.63
N ASP A 211 -4.33 8.13 16.30
CA ASP A 211 -5.16 6.97 16.00
C ASP A 211 -5.55 6.93 14.50
N ASN A 212 -5.61 5.71 13.97
CA ASN A 212 -5.95 5.42 12.58
C ASN A 212 -4.88 5.94 11.59
N LEU A 213 -3.62 5.92 12.02
CA LEU A 213 -2.46 6.18 11.17
C LEU A 213 -2.06 4.89 10.44
N LEU A 214 -1.99 4.97 9.12
CA LEU A 214 -1.36 3.98 8.26
C LEU A 214 0.04 4.46 7.88
N ILE A 215 1.07 3.67 8.15
CA ILE A 215 2.45 3.94 7.72
C ILE A 215 2.83 2.94 6.63
N MET A 216 3.08 3.45 5.43
CA MET A 216 3.54 2.65 4.30
C MET A 216 5.04 2.34 4.42
N CYS A 217 5.43 1.13 4.04
CA CYS A 217 6.82 0.71 3.91
C CYS A 217 7.02 -0.23 2.71
N HIS A 218 8.28 -0.43 2.32
CA HIS A 218 8.68 -1.27 1.18
C HIS A 218 9.83 -2.24 1.53
N PRO A 219 9.72 -3.06 2.58
CA PRO A 219 10.85 -3.88 3.04
C PRO A 219 11.25 -4.96 2.02
N ALA A 220 12.55 -5.22 1.91
CA ALA A 220 13.11 -6.39 1.21
C ALA A 220 14.33 -6.94 1.97
N THR A 221 14.54 -8.26 1.95
CA THR A 221 15.62 -8.91 2.71
C THR A 221 17.01 -8.54 2.16
N GLN A 222 17.09 -8.27 0.86
CA GLN A 222 18.29 -7.86 0.15
C GLN A 222 17.92 -7.00 -1.06
N ALA A 223 18.92 -6.38 -1.67
CA ALA A 223 18.74 -5.64 -2.91
C ALA A 223 18.29 -6.59 -4.02
N ILE A 224 17.22 -6.25 -4.72
CA ILE A 224 16.54 -7.14 -5.69
C ILE A 224 17.21 -7.05 -7.07
N ASP A 225 17.13 -5.87 -7.68
CA ASP A 225 17.53 -5.59 -9.07
C ASP A 225 18.19 -4.21 -9.13
N GLN A 226 19.13 -4.03 -10.05
CA GLN A 226 19.70 -2.72 -10.40
C GLN A 226 18.66 -1.78 -11.03
N HIS A 227 17.56 -2.31 -11.58
CA HIS A 227 16.48 -1.52 -12.17
C HIS A 227 15.41 -1.09 -11.17
N ASP A 228 15.38 -1.63 -9.95
CA ASP A 228 14.48 -1.13 -8.91
C ASP A 228 15.05 0.19 -8.34
N PRO A 229 14.42 1.35 -8.62
CA PRO A 229 14.95 2.65 -8.22
C PRO A 229 15.03 2.83 -6.70
N ILE A 230 14.36 1.98 -5.91
CA ILE A 230 14.33 2.07 -4.44
C ILE A 230 14.98 0.87 -3.74
N SER A 231 15.70 0.02 -4.48
CA SER A 231 16.30 -1.23 -3.98
C SER A 231 17.07 -1.06 -2.66
N ALA A 232 17.92 -0.04 -2.55
CA ALA A 232 18.69 0.24 -1.33
C ALA A 232 17.80 0.67 -0.14
N ALA A 233 16.77 1.48 -0.41
CA ALA A 233 15.82 1.90 0.61
C ALA A 233 15.06 0.69 1.18
N ARG A 234 14.60 -0.24 0.33
CA ARG A 234 13.86 -1.44 0.77
C ARG A 234 14.61 -2.23 1.84
N VAL A 235 15.92 -2.40 1.66
CA VAL A 235 16.79 -3.10 2.61
C VAL A 235 16.93 -2.31 3.92
N GLN A 236 17.07 -0.99 3.85
CA GLN A 236 17.10 -0.13 5.04
C GLN A 236 15.79 -0.16 5.81
N GLU A 237 14.64 -0.14 5.12
CA GLU A 237 13.32 -0.27 5.73
C GLU A 237 13.22 -1.61 6.49
N PHE A 238 13.59 -2.71 5.82
CA PHE A 238 13.60 -4.05 6.43
C PHE A 238 14.50 -4.12 7.67
N HIS A 239 15.75 -3.63 7.58
CA HIS A 239 16.67 -3.66 8.71
C HIS A 239 16.15 -2.92 9.93
N TYR A 240 15.57 -1.74 9.75
CA TYR A 240 14.98 -1.01 10.87
C TYR A 240 13.76 -1.73 11.43
N LEU A 241 12.80 -2.11 10.58
CA LEU A 241 11.55 -2.75 11.03
C LEU A 241 11.79 -4.11 11.71
N ASN A 242 12.87 -4.82 11.35
CA ASN A 242 13.26 -6.10 11.96
C ASN A 242 14.17 -5.92 13.20
N SER A 243 14.41 -4.69 13.65
CA SER A 243 15.34 -4.40 14.75
C SER A 243 14.66 -4.23 16.11
N ALA A 244 15.41 -4.44 17.19
CA ALA A 244 14.97 -4.06 18.54
C ALA A 244 14.74 -2.55 18.70
N GLN A 245 15.42 -1.73 17.87
CA GLN A 245 15.25 -0.28 17.87
C GLN A 245 13.82 0.12 17.50
N PHE A 246 13.21 -0.52 16.49
CA PHE A 246 11.84 -0.23 16.09
C PHE A 246 10.84 -0.45 17.23
N HIS A 247 10.95 -1.58 17.95
CA HIS A 247 10.10 -1.85 19.10
C HIS A 247 10.35 -0.87 20.25
N SER A 248 11.60 -0.48 20.49
CA SER A 248 11.96 0.54 21.49
C SER A 248 11.38 1.91 21.14
N ASP A 249 11.40 2.28 19.85
CA ASP A 249 10.80 3.52 19.37
C ASP A 249 9.28 3.50 19.50
N CYS A 250 8.62 2.38 19.17
CA CYS A 250 7.18 2.22 19.41
C CYS A 250 6.82 2.40 20.90
N GLN A 251 7.60 1.82 21.81
CA GLN A 251 7.40 2.00 23.25
C GLN A 251 7.61 3.46 23.68
N ARG A 252 8.71 4.08 23.22
CA ARG A 252 9.06 5.46 23.52
C ARG A 252 7.98 6.45 23.10
N TYR A 253 7.37 6.25 21.94
CA TYR A 253 6.31 7.11 21.41
C TYR A 253 4.90 6.63 21.74
N HIS A 254 4.77 5.66 22.66
CA HIS A 254 3.48 5.14 23.14
C HIS A 254 2.57 4.65 22.00
N ILE A 255 3.13 3.85 21.10
CA ILE A 255 2.47 3.30 19.92
C ILE A 255 1.93 1.90 20.22
N THR A 256 0.68 1.66 19.83
CA THR A 256 0.10 0.32 19.77
C THR A 256 -0.01 -0.07 18.30
N LEU A 257 0.66 -1.16 17.91
CA LEU A 257 0.58 -1.68 16.56
C LEU A 257 -0.65 -2.60 16.42
N SER A 258 -1.41 -2.46 15.33
CA SER A 258 -2.59 -3.28 15.08
C SER A 258 -3.04 -3.22 13.61
N PRO A 259 -3.81 -4.20 13.11
CA PRO A 259 -4.41 -4.14 11.78
C PRO A 259 -5.36 -2.95 11.66
N MET A 260 -5.45 -2.35 10.47
CA MET A 260 -6.27 -1.16 10.24
C MET A 260 -7.77 -1.47 10.33
N ASP A 261 -8.20 -2.68 9.98
CA ASP A 261 -9.60 -3.11 10.13
C ASP A 261 -10.11 -2.99 11.58
N THR A 262 -9.23 -3.20 12.56
CA THR A 262 -9.56 -3.03 13.99
C THR A 262 -9.60 -1.57 14.46
N LEU A 263 -9.19 -0.64 13.59
CA LEU A 263 -9.10 0.80 13.84
C LEU A 263 -10.24 1.60 13.20
N LEU A 264 -10.95 1.00 12.23
CA LEU A 264 -11.95 1.65 11.37
C LEU A 264 -13.37 1.16 11.63
#